data_AF-A0A6P2EC92-F1
#
_entry.id   AF-A0A6P2EC92-F1
#
_cell.length_a   1.000
_cell.length_b   1.000
_cell.length_c   1.000
_cell.angle_alpha   90.00
_cell.angle_beta   90.00
_cell.angle_gamma   90.00
#
_symmetry.space_group_name_H-M   'P 1'
#
loop_
_entity.id
_entity.type
_entity.pdbx_description
1 polymer ?
#
loop_
_entity_poly.entity_id
_entity_poly.type
_entity_poly.pdbx_seq_one_letter_code
_entity_poly.pdbx_strand_id
1 'polypeptide(L)'
;MPRRRKSSALDDMIELVSMLPWWAGAVMAPICYLLLHAWAVRVAAEMIAKPQLTSGIYYALGSVGQYLLPFICLAGAAMSAWRRHQRKTLADNVSAAKTADVLEGMSWREFELLVGEGFRRKGFQVEELGGAGADGGVDLVLRKGGEKYLVQCKQWRAYKVTVQVVRELYGVMAASGAAGGFVVTSGRFTADAREFAQGRNVQLMDGDALFALIRSVREKVRDVPSRAAEGKPRIEPELVSNASAAPACPRCAGQMVRRTAKKGANAGEAFWGCGAFPKCRGTA
;
A
#
# COMPACT_ATOMS: atom_id res chain seq x y z
N MET A 1 30.63 19.51 20.00
CA MET A 1 29.63 20.15 20.90
C MET A 1 28.62 20.90 20.04
N PRO A 2 27.34 20.47 19.98
CA PRO A 2 26.34 21.21 19.22
C PRO A 2 25.93 22.46 20.02
N ARG A 3 26.03 23.64 19.38
CA ARG A 3 25.60 24.93 19.95
C ARG A 3 24.09 24.86 20.23
N ARG A 4 23.73 24.88 21.52
CA ARG A 4 22.35 25.02 21.99
C ARG A 4 21.84 26.41 21.56
N ARG A 5 21.01 26.46 20.52
CA ARG A 5 20.35 27.70 20.05
C ARG A 5 19.45 28.19 21.18
N LYS A 6 19.58 29.45 21.59
CA LYS A 6 18.65 30.08 22.55
C LYS A 6 17.29 30.16 21.87
N SER A 7 16.31 29.34 22.28
CA SER A 7 14.93 29.52 21.85
C SER A 7 14.39 30.82 22.46
N SER A 8 13.69 31.61 21.65
CA SER A 8 12.98 32.78 22.15
C SER A 8 11.70 32.32 22.86
N ALA A 9 11.18 33.10 23.81
CA ALA A 9 9.90 32.79 24.47
C ALA A 9 8.73 32.65 23.47
N LEU A 10 8.86 33.28 22.30
CA LEU A 10 7.92 33.13 21.19
C LEU A 10 8.06 31.78 20.48
N ASP A 11 9.28 31.27 20.30
CA ASP A 11 9.51 29.93 19.72
C ASP A 11 8.92 28.83 20.61
N ASP A 12 9.12 28.93 21.93
CA ASP A 12 8.60 27.96 22.91
C ASP A 12 7.05 27.97 22.94
N MET A 13 6.43 29.16 22.83
CA MET A 13 4.97 29.28 22.69
C MET A 13 4.45 28.67 21.38
N ILE A 14 5.13 28.92 20.26
CA ILE A 14 4.75 28.36 18.96
C ILE A 14 4.88 26.82 18.97
N GLU A 15 5.94 26.29 19.60
CA GLU A 15 6.15 24.86 19.73
C GLU A 15 5.05 24.20 20.58
N LEU A 16 4.71 24.80 21.72
CA LEU A 16 3.61 24.33 22.58
C LEU A 16 2.26 24.34 21.85
N VAL A 17 1.94 25.44 21.15
CA VAL A 17 0.70 25.55 20.35
C VAL A 17 0.69 24.55 19.19
N SER A 18 1.85 24.22 18.62
CA SER A 18 1.96 23.25 17.52
C SER A 18 1.78 21.79 17.96
N MET A 19 1.95 21.47 19.25
CA MET A 19 1.66 20.16 19.83
C MET A 19 0.17 19.92 20.08
N LEU A 20 -0.63 20.99 20.13
CA LEU A 20 -2.07 20.87 20.29
C LEU A 20 -2.74 20.43 18.97
N PRO A 21 -3.86 19.68 19.05
CA PRO A 21 -4.68 19.38 17.88
C PRO A 21 -5.08 20.67 17.15
N TRP A 22 -5.11 20.66 15.82
CA TRP A 22 -5.49 21.82 15.01
C TRP A 22 -6.84 22.44 15.43
N TRP A 23 -7.78 21.61 15.89
CA TRP A 23 -9.07 22.07 16.40
C TRP A 23 -8.94 22.87 17.70
N ALA A 24 -7.97 22.55 18.57
CA ALA A 24 -7.73 23.30 19.78
C ALA A 24 -7.14 24.69 19.45
N GLY A 25 -6.22 24.80 18.49
CA GLY A 25 -5.73 26.10 18.02
C GLY A 25 -6.83 26.96 17.38
N ALA A 26 -7.74 26.33 16.63
CA ALA A 26 -8.89 27.00 16.02
C ALA A 26 -9.91 27.50 17.06
N VAL A 27 -10.10 26.79 18.17
CA VAL A 27 -10.97 27.19 19.29
C VAL A 27 -10.30 28.23 20.20
N MET A 28 -8.99 28.16 20.39
CA MET A 28 -8.25 29.11 21.23
C MET A 28 -8.19 30.52 20.61
N ALA A 29 -8.18 30.63 19.28
CA ALA A 29 -8.15 31.92 18.59
C ALA A 29 -9.32 32.87 18.96
N PRO A 30 -10.61 32.47 18.85
CA PRO A 30 -11.73 33.33 19.25
C PRO A 30 -11.77 33.60 20.75
N ILE A 31 -11.34 32.65 21.60
CA ILE A 31 -11.25 32.85 23.06
C ILE A 31 -10.24 33.95 23.39
N CYS A 32 -9.04 33.89 22.82
CA CYS A 32 -8.01 34.92 23.01
C CYS A 32 -8.47 36.29 22.50
N TYR A 33 -9.16 36.33 21.35
CA TYR A 33 -9.71 37.58 20.80
C TYR A 33 -10.71 38.21 21.78
N LEU A 34 -11.70 37.44 22.25
CA LEU A 34 -12.77 37.95 23.13
C LEU A 34 -12.21 38.47 24.47
N LEU A 35 -11.26 37.74 25.06
CA LEU A 35 -10.63 38.14 26.33
C LEU A 35 -9.82 39.43 26.18
N LEU A 36 -8.99 39.53 25.14
CA LEU A 36 -8.16 40.70 24.89
C LEU A 36 -8.98 41.91 24.46
N HIS A 37 -10.05 41.70 23.69
CA HIS A 37 -10.97 42.76 23.30
C HIS A 37 -11.72 43.32 24.52
N ALA A 38 -12.25 42.46 25.39
CA ALA A 38 -12.91 42.88 26.62
C ALA A 38 -11.95 43.65 27.55
N TRP A 39 -10.67 43.24 27.61
CA TRP A 39 -9.64 43.94 28.37
C TRP A 39 -9.28 45.29 27.74
N ALA A 40 -9.11 45.35 26.41
CA ALA A 40 -8.81 46.59 25.69
C ALA A 40 -9.92 47.63 25.84
N VAL A 41 -11.20 47.23 25.80
CA VAL A 41 -12.35 48.12 26.03
C VAL A 41 -12.35 48.70 27.44
N ARG A 42 -11.98 47.92 28.46
CA ARG A 42 -11.87 48.40 29.85
C ARG A 42 -10.75 49.42 30.00
N VAL A 43 -9.58 49.14 29.44
CA VAL A 43 -8.42 50.04 29.48
C VAL A 43 -8.70 51.33 28.71
N ALA A 44 -9.43 51.25 27.58
CA ALA A 44 -9.87 52.42 26.82
C ALA A 44 -10.82 53.31 27.64
N ALA A 45 -11.78 52.71 28.36
CA ALA A 45 -12.68 53.44 29.25
C ALA A 45 -11.93 54.13 30.41
N GLU A 46 -10.94 53.45 31.00
CA GLU A 46 -10.08 54.04 32.03
C GLU A 46 -9.19 55.18 31.50
N MET A 47 -8.66 55.06 30.28
CA MET A 47 -7.90 56.15 29.63
C MET A 47 -8.73 57.41 29.44
N ILE A 48 -9.98 57.27 28.99
CA ILE A 48 -10.89 58.40 28.78
C ILE A 48 -11.24 59.06 30.13
N ALA A 49 -11.41 58.25 31.18
CA ALA A 49 -11.76 58.74 32.52
C ALA A 49 -10.58 59.39 33.27
N LYS A 50 -9.35 58.87 33.12
CA LYS A 50 -8.13 59.37 33.78
C LYS A 50 -6.90 59.20 32.86
N PRO A 51 -6.51 60.25 32.10
CA PRO A 51 -5.40 60.16 31.17
C PRO A 51 -4.05 60.15 31.92
N GLN A 52 -3.51 58.96 32.17
CA GLN A 52 -2.15 58.75 32.66
C GLN A 52 -1.27 58.10 31.57
N LEU A 53 0.02 58.42 31.59
CA LEU A 53 1.00 57.95 30.61
C LEU A 53 1.06 56.41 30.53
N THR A 54 0.90 55.72 31.66
CA THR A 54 0.89 54.26 31.76
C THR A 54 -0.31 53.65 31.03
N SER A 55 -1.48 54.27 31.09
CA SER A 55 -2.70 53.78 30.47
C SER A 55 -2.61 53.76 28.93
N GLY A 56 -1.81 54.65 28.34
CA GLY A 56 -1.53 54.69 26.89
C GLY A 56 -0.72 53.49 26.40
N ILE A 57 0.22 53.02 27.21
CA ILE A 57 1.03 51.83 26.93
C ILE A 57 0.14 50.58 26.97
N TYR A 58 -0.74 50.46 27.97
CA TYR A 58 -1.68 49.32 28.07
C TYR A 58 -2.69 49.30 26.93
N TYR A 59 -3.21 50.45 26.50
CA TYR A 59 -4.11 50.56 25.35
C TYR A 59 -3.41 50.15 24.05
N ALA A 60 -2.17 50.59 23.83
CA ALA A 60 -1.37 50.18 22.67
C ALA A 60 -1.11 48.66 22.67
N LEU A 61 -0.80 48.08 23.84
CA LEU A 61 -0.58 46.63 23.98
C LEU A 61 -1.86 45.82 23.72
N GLY A 62 -3.00 46.27 24.24
CA GLY A 62 -4.30 45.60 24.05
C GLY A 62 -4.83 45.71 22.62
N SER A 63 -4.71 46.89 22.00
CA SER A 63 -5.18 47.15 20.64
C SER A 63 -4.42 46.37 19.56
N VAL A 64 -3.11 46.17 19.74
CA VAL A 64 -2.29 45.31 18.86
C VAL A 64 -2.42 43.84 19.26
N GLY A 65 -2.40 43.54 20.56
CA GLY A 65 -2.44 42.18 21.09
C GLY A 65 -3.71 41.41 20.73
N GLN A 66 -4.87 42.08 20.68
CA GLN A 66 -6.16 41.45 20.35
C GLN A 66 -6.17 40.79 18.96
N TYR A 67 -5.36 41.27 18.01
CA TYR A 67 -5.28 40.68 16.66
C TYR A 67 -4.07 39.75 16.50
N LEU A 68 -2.95 40.08 17.18
CA LEU A 68 -1.70 39.36 17.03
C LEU A 68 -1.76 37.95 17.64
N LEU A 69 -2.37 37.78 18.82
CA LEU A 69 -2.46 36.47 19.48
C LEU A 69 -3.36 35.47 18.73
N PRO A 70 -4.59 35.84 18.31
CA PRO A 70 -5.44 34.96 17.51
C PRO A 70 -4.81 34.58 16.17
N PHE A 71 -4.09 35.50 15.53
CA PHE A 71 -3.36 35.21 14.29
C PHE A 71 -2.28 34.13 14.50
N ILE A 72 -1.50 34.22 15.57
CA ILE A 72 -0.50 33.18 15.92
C ILE A 72 -1.17 31.83 16.19
N CYS A 73 -2.29 31.81 16.90
CA CYS A 73 -3.05 30.57 17.13
C CYS A 73 -3.58 29.94 15.84
N LEU A 74 -4.11 30.75 14.91
CA LEU A 74 -4.59 30.29 13.61
C LEU A 74 -3.45 29.80 12.72
N ALA A 75 -2.31 30.52 12.69
CA ALA A 75 -1.13 30.10 11.96
C ALA A 75 -0.58 28.77 12.50
N GLY A 76 -0.53 28.60 13.83
CA GLY A 76 -0.18 27.35 14.48
C GLY A 76 -1.13 26.20 14.13
N ALA A 77 -2.44 26.46 14.15
CA ALA A 77 -3.46 25.48 13.76
C ALA A 77 -3.33 25.05 12.30
N ALA A 78 -3.10 26.00 11.38
CA ALA A 78 -2.90 25.74 9.95
C ALA A 78 -1.63 24.91 9.71
N MET A 79 -0.50 25.26 10.34
CA MET A 79 0.74 24.49 10.25
C MET A 79 0.59 23.07 10.82
N SER A 80 -0.13 22.91 11.94
CA SER A 80 -0.41 21.60 12.55
C SER A 80 -1.29 20.73 11.65
N ALA A 81 -2.35 21.30 11.06
CA ALA A 81 -3.20 20.61 10.10
C ALA A 81 -2.42 20.17 8.86
N TRP A 82 -1.56 21.04 8.32
CA TRP A 82 -0.74 20.73 7.15
C TRP A 82 0.28 19.62 7.44
N ARG A 83 1.02 19.69 8.56
CA ARG A 83 1.94 18.62 8.97
C ARG A 83 1.23 17.29 9.18
N ARG A 84 0.02 17.30 9.76
CA ARG A 84 -0.77 16.08 9.96
C ARG A 84 -1.22 15.47 8.62
N HIS A 85 -1.59 16.31 7.66
CA HIS A 85 -1.94 15.86 6.31
C HIS A 85 -0.72 15.25 5.61
N GLN A 86 0.44 15.90 5.66
CA GLN A 86 1.69 15.38 5.10
C GLN A 86 2.15 14.05 5.73
N ARG A 87 1.98 13.89 7.05
CA ARG A 87 2.32 12.63 7.73
C ARG A 87 1.46 11.46 7.23
N LYS A 88 0.16 11.69 7.00
CA LYS A 88 -0.73 10.67 6.43
C LYS A 88 -0.30 10.30 5.01
N THR A 89 -0.05 11.27 4.14
CA THR A 89 0.36 11.00 2.75
C THR A 89 1.69 10.26 2.67
N LEU A 90 2.66 10.58 3.54
CA LEU A 90 3.94 9.88 3.58
C LEU A 90 3.79 8.43 4.07
N ALA A 91 3.03 8.22 5.16
CA ALA A 91 2.75 6.87 5.67
C ALA A 91 2.02 6.01 4.61
N ASP A 92 1.10 6.63 3.88
CA ASP A 92 0.37 6.01 2.79
C ASP A 92 1.31 5.54 1.66
N ASN A 93 2.23 6.41 1.24
CA ASN A 93 3.21 6.13 0.19
C ASN A 93 4.21 5.04 0.59
N VAL A 94 4.70 5.05 1.83
CA VAL A 94 5.67 4.04 2.32
C VAL A 94 5.04 2.64 2.37
N SER A 95 3.78 2.54 2.79
CA SER A 95 3.09 1.25 2.88
C SER A 95 2.81 0.67 1.49
N ALA A 96 2.45 1.53 0.52
CA ALA A 96 2.33 1.15 -0.89
C ALA A 96 3.68 0.67 -1.47
N ALA A 97 4.77 1.37 -1.18
CA ALA A 97 6.11 1.01 -1.65
C ALA A 97 6.57 -0.36 -1.12
N LYS A 98 6.35 -0.66 0.17
CA LYS A 98 6.67 -1.97 0.76
C LYS A 98 5.88 -3.12 0.13
N THR A 99 4.63 -2.86 -0.22
CA THR A 99 3.79 -3.87 -0.90
C THR A 99 4.27 -4.09 -2.33
N ALA A 100 4.60 -3.02 -3.05
CA ALA A 100 5.16 -3.11 -4.39
C ALA A 100 6.49 -3.89 -4.42
N ASP A 101 7.38 -3.64 -3.47
CA ASP A 101 8.67 -4.33 -3.31
C ASP A 101 8.53 -5.85 -3.08
N VAL A 102 7.55 -6.27 -2.25
CA VAL A 102 7.28 -7.72 -2.04
C VAL A 102 6.67 -8.39 -3.28
N LEU A 103 5.99 -7.62 -4.13
CA LEU A 103 5.40 -8.12 -5.38
C LEU A 103 6.35 -7.96 -6.58
N GLU A 104 7.50 -7.30 -6.39
CA GLU A 104 8.49 -7.09 -7.43
C GLU A 104 9.14 -8.42 -7.83
N GLY A 105 9.14 -8.73 -9.13
CA GLY A 105 9.64 -9.99 -9.66
C GLY A 105 8.62 -11.14 -9.70
N MET A 106 7.39 -10.94 -9.22
CA MET A 106 6.31 -11.92 -9.31
C MET A 106 5.55 -11.81 -10.63
N SER A 107 5.24 -12.95 -11.25
CA SER A 107 4.39 -13.04 -12.44
C SER A 107 2.90 -12.86 -12.11
N TRP A 108 2.10 -12.53 -13.12
CA TRP A 108 0.65 -12.35 -12.97
C TRP A 108 -0.04 -13.59 -12.38
N ARG A 109 0.35 -14.78 -12.86
CA ARG A 109 -0.18 -16.06 -12.38
C ARG A 109 0.20 -16.34 -10.93
N GLU A 110 1.44 -16.01 -10.53
CA GLU A 110 1.87 -16.17 -9.14
C GLU A 110 1.10 -15.24 -8.19
N PHE A 111 0.75 -14.04 -8.65
CA PHE A 111 -0.08 -13.11 -7.89
C PHE A 111 -1.49 -13.66 -7.66
N GLU A 112 -2.15 -14.15 -8.72
CA GLU A 112 -3.48 -14.78 -8.63
C GLU A 112 -3.45 -15.99 -7.69
N LEU A 113 -2.43 -16.84 -7.82
CA LEU A 113 -2.21 -17.99 -6.94
C LEU A 113 -2.06 -17.56 -5.48
N LEU A 114 -1.29 -16.51 -5.20
CA LEU A 114 -1.07 -16.01 -3.84
C LEU A 114 -2.35 -15.43 -3.22
N VAL A 115 -3.10 -14.66 -4.00
CA VAL A 115 -4.41 -14.12 -3.58
C VAL A 115 -5.39 -15.27 -3.32
N GLY A 116 -5.45 -16.23 -4.23
CA GLY A 116 -6.27 -17.44 -4.10
C GLY A 116 -5.94 -18.22 -2.84
N GLU A 117 -4.66 -18.45 -2.56
CA GLU A 117 -4.20 -19.12 -1.34
C GLU A 117 -4.60 -18.34 -0.06
N GLY A 118 -4.51 -17.00 -0.10
CA GLY A 118 -5.01 -16.14 0.96
C GLY A 118 -6.50 -16.34 1.24
N PHE A 119 -7.33 -16.43 0.20
CA PHE A 119 -8.76 -16.70 0.33
C PHE A 119 -9.05 -18.15 0.78
N ARG A 120 -8.31 -19.15 0.29
CA ARG A 120 -8.40 -20.54 0.78
C ARG A 120 -8.23 -20.60 2.29
N ARG A 121 -7.24 -19.88 2.82
CA ARG A 121 -6.99 -19.80 4.27
C ARG A 121 -8.05 -19.06 5.07
N LYS A 122 -8.84 -18.20 4.42
CA LYS A 122 -10.04 -17.59 5.01
C LYS A 122 -11.27 -18.52 4.95
N GLY A 123 -11.09 -19.76 4.51
CA GLY A 123 -12.14 -20.79 4.45
C GLY A 123 -13.02 -20.70 3.20
N PHE A 124 -12.52 -20.10 2.13
CA PHE A 124 -13.19 -20.14 0.83
C PHE A 124 -12.69 -21.32 0.01
N GLN A 125 -13.58 -21.97 -0.75
CA GLN A 125 -13.17 -22.80 -1.88
C GLN A 125 -12.85 -21.88 -3.04
N VAL A 126 -11.70 -22.09 -3.69
CA VAL A 126 -11.17 -21.17 -4.72
C VAL A 126 -10.94 -21.92 -6.01
N GLU A 127 -11.63 -21.49 -7.05
CA GLU A 127 -11.50 -21.93 -8.43
C GLU A 127 -10.77 -20.85 -9.22
N GLU A 128 -9.62 -21.20 -9.80
CA GLU A 128 -8.78 -20.30 -10.59
C GLU A 128 -9.23 -20.41 -12.05
N LEU A 129 -9.65 -19.29 -12.66
CA LEU A 129 -10.14 -19.32 -14.04
C LEU A 129 -9.01 -19.33 -15.08
N GLY A 130 -7.76 -19.11 -14.66
CA GLY A 130 -6.56 -19.23 -15.49
C GLY A 130 -6.58 -18.25 -16.67
N GLY A 131 -5.93 -17.09 -16.50
CA GLY A 131 -5.97 -15.97 -17.46
C GLY A 131 -5.75 -16.34 -18.93
N ALA A 132 -6.84 -16.59 -19.66
CA ALA A 132 -6.98 -16.53 -21.11
C ALA A 132 -8.47 -16.59 -21.57
N GLY A 133 -9.42 -16.25 -20.70
CA GLY A 133 -10.85 -16.31 -21.00
C GLY A 133 -11.47 -14.93 -21.22
N ALA A 134 -12.50 -14.85 -22.06
CA ALA A 134 -13.36 -13.68 -22.24
C ALA A 134 -14.29 -13.44 -21.02
N ASP A 135 -13.81 -13.71 -19.81
CA ASP A 135 -14.62 -13.84 -18.59
C ASP A 135 -14.86 -12.50 -17.87
N GLY A 136 -14.95 -11.40 -18.64
CA GLY A 136 -15.33 -10.09 -18.10
C GLY A 136 -14.37 -9.52 -17.05
N GLY A 137 -13.14 -10.05 -16.96
CA GLY A 137 -12.12 -9.62 -16.01
C GLY A 137 -12.23 -10.23 -14.61
N VAL A 138 -12.87 -11.40 -14.45
CA VAL A 138 -12.85 -12.19 -13.21
C VAL A 138 -11.68 -13.16 -13.24
N ASP A 139 -10.84 -13.15 -12.21
CA ASP A 139 -9.66 -14.01 -12.13
C ASP A 139 -9.88 -15.23 -11.23
N LEU A 140 -10.67 -15.07 -10.15
CA LEU A 140 -11.01 -16.16 -9.23
C LEU A 140 -12.51 -16.21 -8.95
N VAL A 141 -13.03 -17.43 -8.80
CA VAL A 141 -14.37 -17.69 -8.27
C VAL A 141 -14.23 -18.32 -6.90
N LEU A 142 -14.83 -17.69 -5.89
CA LEU A 142 -14.84 -18.20 -4.52
C LEU A 142 -16.21 -18.79 -4.19
N ARG A 143 -16.22 -19.86 -3.40
CA ARG A 143 -17.44 -20.42 -2.81
C ARG A 143 -17.30 -20.57 -1.31
N LYS A 144 -18.30 -20.11 -0.56
CA LYS A 144 -18.34 -20.27 0.90
C LYS A 144 -19.78 -20.23 1.37
N GLY A 145 -20.18 -21.21 2.19
CA GLY A 145 -21.55 -21.29 2.73
C GLY A 145 -22.64 -21.39 1.66
N GLY A 146 -22.35 -21.99 0.51
CA GLY A 146 -23.28 -22.08 -0.63
C GLY A 146 -23.34 -20.83 -1.52
N GLU A 147 -22.72 -19.73 -1.10
CA GLU A 147 -22.68 -18.49 -1.87
C GLU A 147 -21.46 -18.41 -2.79
N LYS A 148 -21.66 -17.75 -3.94
CA LYS A 148 -20.64 -17.50 -4.95
C LYS A 148 -20.13 -16.07 -4.84
N TYR A 149 -18.81 -15.90 -4.86
CA TYR A 149 -18.14 -14.60 -4.88
C TYR A 149 -17.17 -14.53 -6.05
N LEU A 150 -17.01 -13.34 -6.61
CA LEU A 150 -16.08 -13.10 -7.73
C LEU A 150 -14.89 -12.27 -7.26
N VAL A 151 -13.69 -12.58 -7.76
CA VAL A 151 -12.49 -11.78 -7.49
C VAL A 151 -11.92 -11.27 -8.78
N GLN A 152 -11.67 -9.97 -8.81
CA GLN A 152 -10.88 -9.33 -9.86
C GLN A 152 -9.59 -8.79 -9.24
N CYS A 153 -8.48 -9.35 -9.68
CA CYS A 153 -7.15 -8.86 -9.43
C CYS A 153 -6.82 -7.80 -10.50
N LYS A 154 -6.40 -6.60 -10.08
CA LYS A 154 -5.84 -5.59 -11.00
C LYS A 154 -4.36 -5.37 -10.73
N GLN A 155 -3.61 -5.25 -11.83
CA GLN A 155 -2.16 -5.14 -11.87
C GLN A 155 -1.56 -4.05 -10.97
N TRP A 156 -0.45 -4.44 -10.36
CA TRP A 156 0.39 -3.72 -9.41
C TRP A 156 1.04 -2.40 -9.88
N ARG A 157 0.98 -2.08 -11.18
CA ARG A 157 1.63 -0.89 -11.75
C ARG A 157 0.76 0.36 -11.74
N ALA A 158 -0.55 0.22 -11.55
CA ALA A 158 -1.45 1.35 -11.39
C ALA A 158 -1.42 1.81 -9.93
N TYR A 159 -0.89 3.01 -9.67
CA TYR A 159 -0.92 3.62 -8.33
C TYR A 159 -2.35 3.79 -7.80
N LYS A 160 -3.34 3.94 -8.70
CA LYS A 160 -4.74 4.14 -8.36
C LYS A 160 -5.68 3.34 -9.26
N VAL A 161 -6.61 2.61 -8.64
CA VAL A 161 -7.72 1.91 -9.28
C VAL A 161 -8.95 2.80 -9.27
N THR A 162 -9.53 3.04 -10.44
CA THR A 162 -10.68 3.91 -10.66
C THR A 162 -12.00 3.19 -10.39
N VAL A 163 -13.09 3.97 -10.27
CA VAL A 163 -14.45 3.44 -10.04
C VAL A 163 -14.95 2.55 -11.17
N GLN A 164 -14.43 2.70 -12.39
CA GLN A 164 -14.84 1.92 -13.54
C GLN A 164 -14.66 0.42 -13.32
N VAL A 165 -13.49 0.00 -12.79
CA VAL A 165 -13.19 -1.41 -12.49
C VAL A 165 -14.21 -1.99 -11.51
N VAL A 166 -14.54 -1.22 -10.47
CA VAL A 166 -15.50 -1.65 -9.44
C VAL A 166 -16.91 -1.78 -10.03
N ARG A 167 -17.30 -0.88 -10.95
CA ARG A 167 -18.58 -0.93 -11.66
C ARG A 167 -18.68 -2.11 -12.62
N GLU A 168 -17.59 -2.40 -13.34
CA GLU A 168 -17.51 -3.55 -14.25
C GLU A 168 -17.70 -4.86 -13.47
N LEU A 169 -16.94 -5.07 -12.38
CA LEU A 169 -17.10 -6.26 -11.52
C LEU A 169 -18.52 -6.35 -10.95
N TYR A 170 -19.08 -5.22 -10.50
CA TYR A 170 -20.45 -5.19 -9.97
C TYR A 170 -21.49 -5.61 -11.03
N GLY A 171 -21.31 -5.21 -12.29
CA GLY A 171 -22.14 -5.66 -13.40
C GLY A 171 -22.05 -7.16 -13.63
N VAL A 172 -20.84 -7.72 -13.60
CA VAL A 172 -20.61 -9.17 -13.76
C VAL A 172 -21.22 -9.96 -12.58
N MET A 173 -21.14 -9.43 -11.36
CA MET A 173 -21.78 -10.04 -10.19
C MET A 173 -23.29 -10.13 -10.35
N ALA A 174 -23.93 -9.04 -10.80
CA ALA A 174 -25.36 -9.01 -11.05
C ALA A 174 -25.78 -10.00 -12.15
N ALA A 175 -25.02 -10.09 -13.24
CA ALA A 175 -25.29 -11.02 -14.33
C ALA A 175 -25.10 -12.50 -13.95
N SER A 176 -24.16 -12.79 -13.05
CA SER A 176 -23.80 -14.16 -12.65
C SER A 176 -24.44 -14.65 -11.35
N GLY A 177 -25.27 -13.82 -10.71
CA GLY A 177 -25.91 -14.14 -9.43
C GLY A 177 -24.92 -14.31 -8.28
N ALA A 178 -23.78 -13.59 -8.30
CA ALA A 178 -22.81 -13.65 -7.23
C ALA A 178 -23.31 -12.86 -6.00
N ALA A 179 -23.18 -13.45 -4.81
CA ALA A 179 -23.56 -12.81 -3.56
C ALA A 179 -22.68 -11.59 -3.23
N GLY A 180 -21.42 -11.62 -3.67
CA GLY A 180 -20.49 -10.51 -3.50
C GLY A 180 -19.27 -10.60 -4.41
N GLY A 181 -18.38 -9.62 -4.29
CA GLY A 181 -17.13 -9.62 -5.03
C GLY A 181 -16.00 -8.87 -4.33
N PHE A 182 -14.78 -9.15 -4.78
CA PHE A 182 -13.55 -8.57 -4.25
C PHE A 182 -12.75 -7.96 -5.41
N VAL A 183 -12.39 -6.68 -5.28
CA VAL A 183 -11.38 -6.06 -6.16
C VAL A 183 -10.07 -5.99 -5.38
N VAL A 184 -9.03 -6.62 -5.91
CA VAL A 184 -7.73 -6.75 -5.25
C VAL A 184 -6.67 -5.98 -6.04
N THR A 185 -5.90 -5.13 -5.35
CA THR A 185 -4.78 -4.39 -5.95
C THR A 185 -3.66 -4.20 -4.92
N SER A 186 -2.42 -4.07 -5.40
CA SER A 186 -1.31 -3.62 -4.56
C SER A 186 -1.24 -2.10 -4.39
N GLY A 187 -2.00 -1.37 -5.22
CA GLY A 187 -2.08 0.09 -5.20
C GLY A 187 -3.15 0.61 -4.23
N ARG A 188 -3.77 1.74 -4.61
CA ARG A 188 -4.86 2.39 -3.86
C ARG A 188 -6.13 2.47 -4.69
N PHE A 189 -7.28 2.61 -4.05
CA PHE A 189 -8.54 2.96 -4.72
C PHE A 189 -8.78 4.48 -4.69
N THR A 190 -9.41 5.01 -5.73
CA THR A 190 -9.90 6.40 -5.73
C THR A 190 -11.02 6.59 -4.71
N ALA A 191 -11.30 7.85 -4.34
CA ALA A 191 -12.43 8.18 -3.45
C ALA A 191 -13.76 7.68 -4.05
N ASP A 192 -13.99 7.93 -5.33
CA ASP A 192 -15.18 7.49 -6.06
C ASP A 192 -15.34 5.96 -6.07
N ALA A 193 -14.24 5.22 -6.17
CA ALA A 193 -14.28 3.75 -6.10
C ALA A 193 -14.73 3.27 -4.72
N ARG A 194 -14.24 3.91 -3.65
CA ARG A 194 -14.64 3.61 -2.27
C ARG A 194 -16.09 3.98 -2.01
N GLU A 195 -16.51 5.16 -2.45
CA GLU A 195 -17.90 5.62 -2.33
C GLU A 195 -18.86 4.70 -3.10
N PHE A 196 -18.48 4.26 -4.30
CA PHE A 196 -19.26 3.28 -5.04
C PHE A 196 -19.32 1.92 -4.35
N ALA A 197 -18.24 1.46 -3.71
CA ALA A 197 -18.28 0.19 -2.98
C ALA A 197 -19.12 0.26 -1.69
N GLN A 198 -19.27 1.43 -1.08
CA GLN A 198 -20.06 1.60 0.14
C GLN A 198 -21.52 1.21 -0.08
N GLY A 199 -22.05 0.39 0.84
CA GLY A 199 -23.44 -0.10 0.79
C GLY A 199 -23.73 -1.13 -0.31
N ARG A 200 -22.71 -1.63 -1.01
CA ARG A 200 -22.82 -2.67 -2.04
C ARG A 200 -22.04 -3.92 -1.62
N ASN A 201 -22.35 -5.06 -2.23
CA ASN A 201 -21.67 -6.33 -1.94
C ASN A 201 -20.29 -6.44 -2.60
N VAL A 202 -19.55 -5.32 -2.74
CA VAL A 202 -18.21 -5.28 -3.34
C VAL A 202 -17.22 -4.82 -2.29
N GLN A 203 -16.21 -5.63 -2.02
CA GLN A 203 -15.14 -5.32 -1.08
C GLN A 203 -13.86 -4.93 -1.83
N LEU A 204 -13.25 -3.85 -1.37
CA LEU A 204 -12.00 -3.33 -1.94
C LEU A 204 -10.83 -3.77 -1.05
N MET A 205 -9.89 -4.52 -1.62
CA MET A 205 -8.65 -4.92 -0.95
C MET A 205 -7.48 -4.17 -1.58
N ASP A 206 -7.02 -3.12 -0.91
CA ASP A 206 -5.85 -2.35 -1.32
C ASP A 206 -4.54 -3.00 -0.84
N GLY A 207 -3.41 -2.36 -1.14
CA GLY A 207 -2.09 -2.90 -0.82
C GLY A 207 -1.93 -3.27 0.65
N ASP A 208 -2.49 -2.49 1.59
CA ASP A 208 -2.37 -2.77 3.03
C ASP A 208 -3.18 -4.02 3.42
N ALA A 209 -4.42 -4.13 2.93
CA ALA A 209 -5.28 -5.29 3.17
C ALA A 209 -4.73 -6.57 2.52
N LEU A 210 -4.18 -6.44 1.31
CA LEU A 210 -3.50 -7.52 0.59
C LEU A 210 -2.23 -7.96 1.34
N PHE A 211 -1.42 -7.02 1.82
CA PHE A 211 -0.21 -7.34 2.56
C PHE A 211 -0.53 -8.06 3.88
N ALA A 212 -1.59 -7.65 4.57
CA ALA A 212 -2.08 -8.35 5.75
C ALA A 212 -2.52 -9.80 5.42
N LEU A 213 -3.20 -9.99 4.27
CA LEU A 213 -3.55 -11.32 3.77
C LEU A 213 -2.29 -12.17 3.52
N ILE A 214 -1.30 -11.64 2.80
CA ILE A 214 -0.05 -12.34 2.47
C ILE A 214 0.77 -12.66 3.71
N ARG A 215 0.84 -11.75 4.69
CA ARG A 215 1.55 -12.01 5.96
C ARG A 215 0.91 -13.17 6.72
N SER A 216 -0.43 -13.23 6.77
CA SER A 216 -1.14 -14.36 7.39
C SER A 216 -0.88 -15.70 6.69
N VAL A 217 -0.60 -15.67 5.38
CA VAL A 217 -0.14 -16.85 4.63
C VAL A 217 1.27 -17.26 5.08
N ARG A 218 2.19 -16.31 5.25
CA ARG A 218 3.58 -16.59 5.65
C ARG A 218 3.75 -17.05 7.11
N GLU A 219 3.03 -16.45 8.06
CA GLU A 219 3.20 -16.74 9.50
C GLU A 219 2.74 -18.16 9.85
N LYS A 220 1.59 -18.61 9.35
CA LYS A 220 1.12 -19.99 9.60
C LYS A 220 1.94 -21.08 8.91
N VAL A 221 2.71 -20.76 7.86
CA VAL A 221 3.70 -21.70 7.29
C VAL A 221 4.90 -21.86 8.21
N ARG A 222 5.20 -20.85 9.04
CA ARG A 222 6.28 -20.91 10.04
C ARG A 222 5.85 -21.59 11.36
N ASP A 223 4.56 -21.54 11.69
CA ASP A 223 3.99 -22.20 12.88
C ASP A 223 3.65 -23.69 12.68
N VAL A 224 3.90 -24.26 11.50
CA VAL A 224 4.00 -25.72 11.39
C VAL A 224 5.29 -26.11 12.10
N PRO A 225 5.24 -26.91 13.18
CA PRO A 225 6.47 -27.37 13.81
C PRO A 225 7.26 -28.15 12.76
N SER A 226 8.42 -27.62 12.41
CA SER A 226 9.46 -28.37 11.71
C SER A 226 9.91 -29.50 12.64
N ARG A 227 9.15 -30.59 12.67
CA ARG A 227 9.65 -31.91 13.09
C ARG A 227 10.32 -32.56 11.89
N ALA A 228 11.38 -31.94 11.37
CA ALA A 228 12.28 -32.56 10.40
C ALA A 228 13.56 -31.74 10.24
N ALA A 229 14.28 -31.55 11.34
CA ALA A 229 15.71 -31.24 11.30
C ALA A 229 16.40 -32.08 12.37
N GLU A 230 16.45 -33.39 12.17
CA GLU A 230 17.55 -34.27 12.60
C GLU A 230 17.27 -35.70 12.14
N GLY A 231 18.26 -36.33 11.50
CA GLY A 231 18.24 -37.75 11.13
C GLY A 231 18.16 -38.00 9.62
N LYS A 232 19.31 -37.96 8.94
CA LYS A 232 19.50 -38.61 7.64
C LYS A 232 19.49 -40.13 7.87
N PRO A 233 18.60 -40.89 7.21
CA PRO A 233 19.09 -42.01 6.43
C PRO A 233 18.62 -41.91 4.99
N ARG A 234 19.61 -41.96 4.10
CA ARG A 234 19.49 -42.09 2.66
C ARG A 234 19.04 -43.52 2.34
N ILE A 235 17.83 -43.69 1.82
CA ILE A 235 17.50 -44.77 0.88
C ILE A 235 16.56 -44.19 -0.18
N GLU A 236 16.94 -44.45 -1.43
CA GLU A 236 16.43 -43.90 -2.69
C GLU A 236 14.98 -44.34 -2.98
N PRO A 237 14.19 -43.54 -3.73
CA PRO A 237 13.05 -44.06 -4.47
C PRO A 237 13.40 -44.18 -5.96
N GLU A 238 13.11 -45.39 -6.45
CA GLU A 238 13.09 -45.82 -7.83
C GLU A 238 12.15 -44.99 -8.74
N LEU A 239 12.50 -45.09 -10.03
CA LEU A 239 11.84 -44.60 -11.24
C LEU A 239 10.31 -44.70 -11.27
N VAL A 240 9.66 -43.65 -11.83
CA VAL A 240 8.84 -43.68 -13.08
C VAL A 240 8.80 -42.23 -13.64
N SER A 241 9.58 -41.84 -14.67
CA SER A 241 9.25 -41.78 -16.13
C SER A 241 7.91 -41.06 -16.43
N ASN A 242 7.74 -40.09 -17.34
CA ASN A 242 8.55 -39.41 -18.37
C ASN A 242 7.70 -38.23 -18.90
N ALA A 243 8.30 -37.06 -19.20
CA ALA A 243 7.94 -36.23 -20.38
C ALA A 243 8.86 -35.00 -20.54
N SER A 244 9.46 -34.89 -21.74
CA SER A 244 10.33 -33.83 -22.28
C SER A 244 11.82 -33.90 -21.90
N ALA A 245 12.46 -35.01 -22.30
CA ALA A 245 13.90 -35.20 -22.17
C ALA A 245 14.65 -34.45 -23.28
N ALA A 246 15.49 -33.48 -22.90
CA ALA A 246 16.61 -33.09 -23.75
C ALA A 246 17.47 -34.35 -24.01
N PRO A 247 17.89 -34.62 -25.25
CA PRO A 247 18.73 -35.77 -25.53
C PRO A 247 20.03 -35.69 -24.75
N ALA A 248 20.56 -36.83 -24.31
CA ALA A 248 21.90 -36.87 -23.75
C ALA A 248 22.94 -36.72 -24.86
N CYS A 249 24.08 -36.09 -24.57
CA CYS A 249 25.11 -35.88 -25.57
C CYS A 249 25.66 -37.22 -26.08
N PRO A 250 25.70 -37.48 -27.40
CA PRO A 250 26.17 -38.76 -27.95
C PRO A 250 27.67 -39.01 -27.74
N ARG A 251 28.44 -38.02 -27.29
CA ARG A 251 29.89 -38.12 -27.06
C ARG A 251 30.29 -38.29 -25.59
N CYS A 252 29.53 -37.72 -24.65
CA CYS A 252 29.91 -37.75 -23.24
C CYS A 252 28.75 -38.03 -22.29
N ALA A 253 27.56 -38.33 -22.83
CA ALA A 253 26.31 -38.50 -22.09
C ALA A 253 25.88 -37.30 -21.21
N GLY A 254 26.58 -36.17 -21.31
CA GLY A 254 26.27 -34.96 -20.57
C GLY A 254 25.01 -34.25 -21.07
N GLN A 255 24.50 -33.32 -20.26
CA GLN A 255 23.29 -32.55 -20.59
C GLN A 255 23.46 -31.72 -21.86
N MET A 256 22.48 -31.79 -22.76
CA MET A 256 22.43 -30.95 -23.95
C MET A 256 21.62 -29.66 -23.69
N VAL A 257 22.05 -28.57 -24.31
CA VAL A 257 21.46 -27.24 -24.22
C VAL A 257 21.10 -26.77 -25.62
N ARG A 258 19.90 -26.21 -25.79
CA ARG A 258 19.42 -25.69 -27.07
C ARG A 258 20.20 -24.43 -27.47
N ARG A 259 20.79 -24.42 -28.66
CA ARG A 259 21.60 -23.32 -29.21
C ARG A 259 21.15 -23.00 -30.63
N THR A 260 21.33 -21.76 -31.07
CA THR A 260 21.02 -21.33 -32.44
C THR A 260 22.28 -21.26 -33.28
N ALA A 261 22.28 -21.87 -34.46
CA ALA A 261 23.42 -21.84 -35.36
C ALA A 261 23.64 -20.42 -35.91
N LYS A 262 24.86 -19.90 -35.75
CA LYS A 262 25.21 -18.54 -36.19
C LYS A 262 25.81 -18.46 -37.60
N LYS A 263 26.24 -19.60 -38.18
CA LYS A 263 26.93 -19.69 -39.48
C LYS A 263 26.61 -21.03 -40.16
N GLY A 264 26.61 -21.05 -41.50
CA GLY A 264 26.39 -22.25 -42.32
C GLY A 264 24.96 -22.36 -42.88
N ALA A 265 24.67 -23.47 -43.56
CA ALA A 265 23.38 -23.71 -44.23
C ALA A 265 22.16 -23.70 -43.29
N ASN A 266 22.37 -23.96 -42.00
CA ASN A 266 21.33 -23.96 -40.97
C ASN A 266 21.38 -22.72 -40.07
N ALA A 267 21.98 -21.61 -40.52
CA ALA A 267 22.05 -20.39 -39.70
C ALA A 267 20.64 -19.88 -39.36
N GLY A 268 20.37 -19.66 -38.08
CA GLY A 268 19.05 -19.30 -37.55
C GLY A 268 18.24 -20.47 -36.98
N GLU A 269 18.56 -21.71 -37.33
CA GLU A 269 17.91 -22.91 -36.77
C GLU A 269 18.43 -23.24 -35.37
N ALA A 270 17.55 -23.79 -34.52
CA ALA A 270 17.89 -24.23 -33.18
C ALA A 270 18.29 -25.73 -33.18
N PHE A 271 19.43 -26.05 -32.59
CA PHE A 271 19.96 -27.41 -32.44
C PHE A 271 20.37 -27.69 -30.99
N TRP A 272 20.53 -28.96 -30.62
CA TRP A 272 21.02 -29.33 -29.30
C TRP A 272 22.55 -29.40 -29.32
N GLY A 273 23.21 -28.66 -28.42
CA GLY A 273 24.65 -28.70 -28.25
C GLY A 273 25.03 -29.14 -26.83
N CYS A 274 26.12 -29.90 -26.69
CA CYS A 274 26.61 -30.32 -25.38
C CYS A 274 26.89 -29.12 -24.45
N GLY A 275 26.42 -29.18 -23.20
CA GLY A 275 26.67 -28.14 -22.19
C GLY A 275 28.16 -27.93 -21.88
N ALA A 276 28.99 -28.97 -22.02
CA ALA A 276 30.43 -28.92 -21.79
C ALA A 276 31.26 -28.32 -22.97
N PHE A 277 30.66 -27.64 -23.94
CA PHE A 277 31.40 -26.93 -24.99
C PHE A 277 32.30 -25.85 -24.37
N PRO A 278 33.59 -25.72 -24.75
CA PRO A 278 34.25 -26.32 -25.93
C PRO A 278 34.92 -27.68 -25.74
N LYS A 279 34.92 -28.24 -24.52
CA LYS A 279 35.58 -29.52 -24.19
C LYS A 279 34.90 -30.73 -24.84
N CYS A 280 33.58 -30.68 -25.01
CA CYS A 280 32.81 -31.65 -25.79
C CYS A 280 31.99 -30.93 -26.87
N ARG A 281 32.07 -31.43 -28.11
CA ARG A 281 31.41 -30.85 -29.30
C ARG A 281 30.28 -31.72 -29.86
N GLY A 282 29.63 -32.53 -29.02
CA GLY A 282 28.48 -33.33 -29.46
C GLY A 282 27.26 -32.46 -29.76
N THR A 283 26.56 -32.75 -30.86
CA THR A 283 25.35 -32.07 -31.32
C THR A 283 24.29 -33.08 -31.74
N ALA A 284 23.01 -32.72 -31.63
CA ALA A 284 21.84 -33.49 -32.06
C ALA A 284 20.77 -32.56 -32.61
#